data_AF-A0A0R2JX19-F1
#
_entry.id   AF-A0A0R2JX19-F1
#
_cell.length_a   1.000
_cell.length_b   1.000
_cell.length_c   1.000
_cell.angle_alpha   90.00
_cell.angle_beta   90.00
_cell.angle_gamma   90.00
#
_symmetry.space_group_name_H-M   'P 1'
#
loop_
_entity.id
_entity.type
_entity.pdbx_description
1 polymer ?
#
loop_
_entity_poly.entity_id
_entity_poly.type
_entity_poly.pdbx_seq_one_letter_code
_entity_poly.pdbx_strand_id
1 'polypeptide(L)'
;MMTSFGNSAFDLLTGKLDFANLVIETQKSFGKTLCQLLGVMLEQQDQVLADSSYRKQFFKIKDMRERHVDTSIGTVSFRRRYYEDVRTNERIFLLDEQIGLEKSNRLSLDLKAKLLEPV
;
A
#
# COMPACT_ATOMS: atom_id res chain seq x y z
N MET A 1 -21.34 12.03 8.74
CA MET A 1 -21.28 11.54 7.34
C MET A 1 -21.44 10.03 7.37
N MET A 2 -22.45 9.48 6.69
CA MET A 2 -22.49 8.02 6.47
C MET A 2 -21.31 7.63 5.59
N THR A 3 -20.64 6.53 5.94
CA THR A 3 -19.60 5.93 5.10
C THR A 3 -20.21 5.44 3.79
N SER A 4 -19.40 5.22 2.74
CA SER A 4 -19.88 4.62 1.48
C SER A 4 -20.67 3.33 1.73
N PHE A 5 -20.23 2.52 2.69
CA PHE A 5 -20.97 1.34 3.16
C PHE A 5 -22.36 1.68 3.72
N GLY A 6 -22.46 2.71 4.56
CA GLY A 6 -23.73 3.16 5.12
C GLY A 6 -24.73 3.58 4.04
N ASN A 7 -24.25 4.22 2.97
CA ASN A 7 -25.09 4.61 1.83
C ASN A 7 -25.55 3.39 1.02
N SER A 8 -24.64 2.46 0.68
CA SER A 8 -24.99 1.24 -0.06
C SER A 8 -25.97 0.34 0.71
N ALA A 9 -25.83 0.23 2.04
CA ALA A 9 -26.78 -0.49 2.88
C ALA A 9 -28.16 0.18 2.88
N PHE A 10 -28.22 1.50 2.92
CA PHE A 10 -29.47 2.25 2.82
C PHE A 10 -30.14 2.10 1.44
N ASP A 11 -29.37 2.09 0.36
CA ASP A 11 -29.88 1.90 -0.99
C ASP A 11 -30.45 0.48 -1.21
N LEU A 12 -29.85 -0.55 -0.59
CA LEU A 12 -30.43 -1.90 -0.53
C LEU A 12 -31.77 -1.89 0.22
N LEU A 13 -31.81 -1.30 1.41
CA LEU A 13 -33.01 -1.24 2.25
C LEU A 13 -34.15 -0.46 1.59
N THR A 14 -33.83 0.45 0.67
CA THR A 14 -34.81 1.22 -0.11
C THR A 14 -35.17 0.58 -1.45
N GLY A 15 -34.64 -0.61 -1.76
CA GLY A 15 -34.90 -1.34 -3.00
C GLY A 15 -34.25 -0.74 -4.25
N LYS A 16 -33.32 0.21 -4.08
CA LYS A 16 -32.57 0.86 -5.17
C LYS A 16 -31.33 0.08 -5.60
N LEU A 17 -30.95 -0.93 -4.83
CA LEU A 17 -29.78 -1.78 -5.05
C LEU A 17 -30.21 -3.24 -4.89
N ASP A 18 -29.76 -4.13 -5.78
CA ASP A 18 -29.89 -5.57 -5.55
C ASP A 18 -28.75 -6.10 -4.69
N PHE A 19 -28.89 -7.34 -4.23
CA PHE A 19 -27.89 -7.97 -3.36
C PHE A 19 -26.51 -8.10 -4.05
N ALA A 20 -26.47 -8.37 -5.35
CA ALA A 20 -25.21 -8.51 -6.08
C ALA A 20 -24.42 -7.20 -6.09
N ASN A 21 -25.09 -6.09 -6.38
CA ASN A 21 -24.49 -4.75 -6.36
C ASN A 21 -24.07 -4.33 -4.96
N LEU A 22 -24.85 -4.69 -3.92
CA LEU A 22 -24.43 -4.46 -2.52
C LEU A 22 -23.09 -5.12 -2.22
N VAL A 23 -22.93 -6.40 -2.58
CA VAL A 23 -21.71 -7.16 -2.34
C VAL A 23 -20.54 -6.50 -3.07
N ILE A 24 -20.71 -6.16 -4.36
CA ILE A 24 -19.67 -5.55 -5.19
C ILE A 24 -19.22 -4.20 -4.63
N GLU A 25 -20.16 -3.30 -4.32
CA GLU A 25 -19.83 -1.96 -3.81
C GLU A 25 -19.21 -2.00 -2.41
N THR A 26 -19.69 -2.91 -1.57
CA THR A 26 -19.12 -3.15 -0.24
C THR A 26 -17.69 -3.66 -0.34
N GLN A 27 -17.42 -4.64 -1.22
CA GLN A 27 -16.08 -5.18 -1.44
C GLN A 27 -15.12 -4.11 -1.96
N LYS A 28 -15.53 -3.29 -2.93
CA LYS A 28 -14.74 -2.16 -3.42
C LYS A 28 -14.41 -1.17 -2.31
N SER A 29 -15.40 -0.83 -1.49
CA SER A 29 -15.24 0.10 -0.37
C SER A 29 -14.22 -0.44 0.65
N PHE A 30 -14.34 -1.70 1.06
CA PHE A 30 -13.39 -2.33 1.97
C PHE A 30 -11.98 -2.42 1.37
N GLY A 31 -11.88 -2.79 0.08
CA GLY A 31 -10.59 -2.83 -0.63
C GLY A 31 -9.88 -1.47 -0.62
N LYS A 32 -10.61 -0.38 -0.85
CA LYS A 32 -10.06 0.98 -0.76
C LYS A 32 -9.58 1.33 0.64
N THR A 33 -10.38 1.05 1.67
CA THR A 33 -9.98 1.30 3.07
C THR A 33 -8.76 0.47 3.45
N LEU A 34 -8.70 -0.79 3.03
CA LEU A 34 -7.55 -1.66 3.28
C LEU A 34 -6.27 -1.12 2.61
N CYS A 35 -6.35 -0.67 1.35
CA CYS A 35 -5.19 -0.07 0.66
C CYS A 35 -4.68 1.17 1.38
N GLN A 36 -5.57 2.02 1.91
CA GLN A 36 -5.19 3.19 2.70
C GLN A 36 -4.50 2.80 4.01
N LEU A 37 -5.05 1.81 4.73
CA LEU A 37 -4.47 1.33 5.98
C LEU A 37 -3.07 0.72 5.77
N LEU A 38 -2.89 -0.07 4.70
CA LEU A 38 -1.59 -0.62 4.33
C LEU A 38 -0.59 0.50 4.01
N GLY A 39 -1.01 1.54 3.30
CA GLY A 39 -0.17 2.70 3.03
C GLY A 39 0.32 3.36 4.32
N VAL A 40 -0.58 3.64 5.27
CA VAL A 40 -0.25 4.21 6.58
C VAL A 40 0.69 3.31 7.38
N MET A 41 0.43 2.00 7.40
CA MET A 41 1.30 1.04 8.08
C MET A 41 2.72 1.06 7.52
N LEU A 42 2.87 1.13 6.20
CA LEU A 42 4.17 1.20 5.53
C LEU A 42 4.91 2.52 5.83
N GLU A 43 4.20 3.64 5.87
CA GLU A 43 4.77 4.93 6.28
C GLU A 43 5.23 4.92 7.74
N GLN A 44 4.47 4.26 8.62
CA GLN A 44 4.86 4.07 10.01
C GLN A 44 6.11 3.18 10.12
N GLN A 45 6.20 2.13 9.29
CA GLN A 45 7.40 1.29 9.24
C GLN A 45 8.62 2.05 8.71
N ASP A 46 8.47 2.92 7.71
CA ASP A 46 9.53 3.83 7.28
C ASP A 46 10.01 4.73 8.43
N GLN A 47 9.08 5.23 9.25
CA GLN A 47 9.41 6.03 10.42
C GLN A 47 10.21 5.22 11.46
N VAL A 48 9.82 3.98 11.75
CA VAL A 48 10.57 3.08 12.63
C VAL A 48 11.99 2.83 12.09
N LEU A 49 12.13 2.59 10.79
CA LEU A 49 13.43 2.44 10.13
C LEU A 49 14.27 3.71 10.25
N ALA A 50 13.67 4.87 10.06
CA ALA A 50 14.35 6.13 10.28
C ALA A 50 14.80 6.26 11.74
N ASP A 51 13.99 5.93 12.73
CA ASP A 51 14.40 6.15 14.13
C ASP A 51 15.43 5.14 14.65
N SER A 52 15.63 4.04 13.93
CA SER A 52 16.60 2.99 14.26
C SER A 52 18.04 3.49 14.38
N SER A 53 18.78 2.90 15.32
CA SER A 53 20.23 3.12 15.48
C SER A 53 21.00 2.67 14.23
N TYR A 54 20.59 1.55 13.63
CA TYR A 54 21.17 1.03 12.40
C TYR A 54 21.15 2.07 11.26
N ARG A 55 19.98 2.67 11.01
CA ARG A 55 19.87 3.76 10.02
C ARG A 55 20.81 4.90 10.38
N LYS A 56 20.73 5.42 11.61
CA LYS A 56 21.51 6.59 12.05
C LYS A 56 23.02 6.39 11.90
N GLN A 57 23.50 5.16 12.06
CA GLN A 57 24.91 4.83 11.94
C GLN A 57 25.38 4.73 10.48
N PHE A 58 24.57 4.14 9.59
CA PHE A 58 25.03 3.75 8.25
C PHE A 58 24.40 4.50 7.08
N PHE A 59 23.32 5.27 7.32
CA PHE A 59 22.52 5.84 6.24
C PHE A 59 22.16 7.31 6.45
N LYS A 60 22.41 8.13 5.42
CA LYS A 60 21.97 9.53 5.35
C LYS A 60 20.63 9.62 4.64
N ILE A 61 19.67 10.34 5.23
CA ILE A 61 18.40 10.65 4.55
C ILE A 61 18.69 11.71 3.48
N LYS A 62 18.27 11.46 2.25
CA LYS A 62 18.45 12.37 1.11
C LYS A 62 17.15 12.98 0.62
N ASP A 63 16.06 12.24 0.70
CA ASP A 63 14.78 12.64 0.11
C ASP A 63 13.63 11.80 0.69
N MET A 64 12.39 12.15 0.35
CA MET A 64 11.17 11.40 0.64
C MET A 64 10.38 11.23 -0.65
N ARG A 65 10.09 9.98 -1.06
CA ARG A 65 9.45 9.67 -2.35
C ARG A 65 8.21 8.82 -2.20
N GLU A 66 7.23 9.14 -3.03
CA GLU A 66 6.01 8.36 -3.16
C GLU A 66 6.27 7.04 -3.92
N ARG A 67 5.53 6.01 -3.56
CA ARG A 67 5.46 4.71 -4.23
C ARG A 67 4.00 4.35 -4.43
N HIS A 68 3.69 3.78 -5.58
CA HIS A 68 2.42 3.12 -5.85
C HIS A 68 2.71 1.66 -6.24
N VAL A 69 2.08 0.73 -5.54
CA VAL A 69 2.18 -0.71 -5.81
C VAL A 69 0.78 -1.24 -6.07
N ASP A 70 0.58 -1.78 -7.25
CA ASP A 70 -0.66 -2.44 -7.63
C ASP A 70 -0.67 -3.84 -7.02
N THR A 71 -1.70 -4.12 -6.21
CA THR A 71 -1.89 -5.40 -5.52
C THR A 71 -3.17 -6.08 -5.98
N SER A 72 -3.39 -7.33 -5.56
CA SER A 72 -4.63 -8.07 -5.85
C SER A 72 -5.88 -7.43 -5.24
N ILE A 73 -5.71 -6.53 -4.25
CA ILE A 73 -6.77 -5.77 -3.57
C ILE A 73 -7.03 -4.43 -4.28
N GLY A 74 -5.97 -3.79 -4.76
CA GLY A 74 -5.97 -2.44 -5.32
C GLY A 74 -4.59 -1.78 -5.20
N THR A 75 -4.48 -0.52 -5.61
CA THR A 75 -3.21 0.22 -5.52
C THR A 75 -2.97 0.72 -4.09
N VAL A 76 -1.85 0.29 -3.50
CA VAL A 76 -1.34 0.80 -2.22
C VAL A 76 -0.36 1.93 -2.51
N SER A 77 -0.62 3.10 -1.93
CA SER A 77 0.20 4.31 -2.08
C SER A 77 0.80 4.71 -0.74
N PHE A 78 2.09 5.01 -0.71
CA PHE A 78 2.81 5.40 0.50
C PHE A 78 4.06 6.21 0.18
N ARG A 79 4.51 7.01 1.15
CA ARG A 79 5.79 7.73 1.08
C ARG A 79 6.86 7.03 1.88
N ARG A 80 8.09 7.05 1.38
CA ARG A 80 9.24 6.43 2.04
C ARG A 80 10.53 7.21 1.79
N ARG A 81 11.47 7.09 2.70
CA ARG A 81 12.73 7.82 2.65
C ARG A 81 13.71 7.19 1.67
N TYR A 82 14.41 8.06 0.96
CA TYR A 82 15.54 7.71 0.12
C TYR A 82 16.82 7.94 0.88
N TYR A 83 17.66 6.91 0.94
CA TYR A 83 18.88 6.90 1.73
C TYR A 83 20.11 6.80 0.84
N GLU A 84 21.23 7.29 1.36
CA GLU A 84 22.56 6.99 0.85
C GLU A 84 23.33 6.23 1.94
N ASP A 85 23.85 5.06 1.59
CA ASP A 85 24.72 4.28 2.46
C ASP A 85 26.09 4.96 2.54
N VAL A 86 26.53 5.30 3.74
CA VAL A 86 27.82 6.00 3.93
C VAL A 86 29.03 5.10 3.71
N ARG A 87 28.84 3.78 3.65
CA ARG A 87 29.90 2.78 3.45
C ARG A 87 30.19 2.57 1.97
N THR A 88 29.15 2.58 1.13
CA THR A 88 29.25 2.27 -0.31
C THR A 88 28.96 3.48 -1.20
N ASN A 89 28.40 4.56 -0.66
CA ASN A 89 27.82 5.70 -1.39
C ASN A 89 26.64 5.32 -2.32
N GLU A 90 26.11 4.10 -2.20
CA GLU A 90 24.97 3.68 -2.98
C GLU A 90 23.66 4.23 -2.40
N ARG A 91 22.67 4.37 -3.28
CA ARG A 91 21.37 4.91 -2.90
C ARG A 91 20.30 3.82 -2.84
N ILE A 92 19.51 3.85 -1.77
CA ILE A 92 18.64 2.74 -1.40
C ILE A 92 17.34 3.23 -0.73
N PHE A 93 16.28 2.45 -0.85
CA PHE A 93 15.04 2.60 -0.09
C PHE A 93 14.99 1.46 0.94
N LEU A 94 15.33 1.74 2.20
CA LEU A 94 15.42 0.69 3.23
C LEU A 94 14.08 -0.04 3.40
N LEU A 95 12.96 0.67 3.29
CA LEU A 95 11.64 0.05 3.36
C LEU A 95 11.45 -0.98 2.23
N ASP A 96 11.76 -0.63 0.98
CA ASP A 96 11.59 -1.52 -0.19
C ASP A 96 12.37 -2.81 -0.01
N GLU A 97 13.62 -2.72 0.44
CA GLU A 97 14.45 -3.89 0.72
C GLU A 97 13.85 -4.77 1.84
N GLN A 98 13.34 -4.15 2.90
CA GLN A 98 12.75 -4.87 4.03
C GLN A 98 11.51 -5.68 3.62
N ILE A 99 10.69 -5.15 2.71
CA ILE A 99 9.44 -5.79 2.27
C ILE A 99 9.55 -6.50 0.93
N GLY A 100 10.75 -6.60 0.36
CA GLY A 100 11.01 -7.31 -0.90
C GLY A 100 10.39 -6.64 -2.14
N LEU A 101 10.29 -5.31 -2.17
CA LEU A 101 9.84 -4.58 -3.35
C LEU A 101 11.00 -4.26 -4.30
N GLU A 102 10.97 -4.85 -5.48
CA GLU A 102 11.92 -4.53 -6.54
C GLU A 102 11.76 -3.09 -7.06
N LYS A 103 12.88 -2.35 -7.24
CA LYS A 103 12.92 -0.93 -7.61
C LYS A 103 12.00 -0.54 -8.78
N SER A 104 11.93 -1.34 -9.84
CA SER A 104 11.16 -1.03 -11.05
C SER A 104 9.79 -1.71 -11.12
N ASN A 105 9.46 -2.57 -10.16
CA ASN A 105 8.27 -3.38 -10.23
C ASN A 105 7.09 -2.66 -9.57
N ARG A 106 6.04 -2.41 -10.37
CA ARG A 106 4.78 -1.81 -9.90
C ARG A 106 3.78 -2.85 -9.41
N LEU A 107 3.97 -4.12 -9.76
CA LEU A 107 3.04 -5.20 -9.40
C LEU A 107 3.58 -5.96 -8.19
N SER A 108 2.76 -6.09 -7.16
CA SER A 108 3.09 -6.99 -6.06
C SER A 108 3.09 -8.45 -6.51
N LEU A 109 3.77 -9.31 -5.74
CA LEU A 109 3.84 -10.75 -6.06
C LEU A 109 2.46 -11.42 -6.01
N ASP A 110 1.58 -11.02 -5.09
CA ASP A 110 0.21 -11.55 -5.02
C ASP A 110 -0.62 -11.19 -6.25
N LEU A 111 -0.48 -9.98 -6.80
CA LEU A 111 -1.14 -9.60 -8.03
C LEU A 111 -0.60 -10.40 -9.22
N LYS A 112 0.73 -10.54 -9.31
CA LYS A 112 1.34 -11.37 -10.36
C LYS A 112 0.83 -12.80 -10.31
N ALA A 113 0.73 -13.40 -9.12
CA ALA A 113 0.20 -14.75 -8.95
C ALA A 113 -1.24 -14.86 -9.44
N LYS A 114 -2.12 -13.93 -9.01
CA LYS A 114 -3.52 -13.88 -9.44
C LYS A 114 -3.70 -13.75 -10.96
N LEU A 115 -2.81 -13.03 -11.64
CA LEU A 115 -2.85 -12.88 -13.10
C LEU A 115 -2.42 -14.12 -13.87
N LEU A 116 -1.77 -15.09 -13.21
CA LEU A 116 -1.33 -16.35 -13.81
C LEU A 116 -2.34 -17.49 -13.55
N GLU A 117 -3.37 -17.26 -12.73
CA GLU A 117 -4.43 -18.24 -12.49
C GLU A 117 -5.28 -18.44 -13.77
N PRO A 118 -5.55 -19.69 -14.18
CA PRO A 118 -6.44 -19.96 -15.30
C PRO A 118 -7.87 -19.50 -14.98
N VAL A 119 -8.52 -18.90 -15.98
CA VAL A 119 -9.90 -18.40 -15.94
C VAL A 119 -10.90 -19.54 -15.80
#